data_AF-A0A378N077-F1
#
_entry.id   AF-A0A378N077-F1
#
_cell.length_a   1.000
_cell.length_b   1.000
_cell.length_c   1.000
_cell.angle_alpha   90.00
_cell.angle_beta   90.00
_cell.angle_gamma   90.00
#
_symmetry.space_group_name_H-M   'P 1'
#
loop_
_entity.id
_entity.type
_entity.pdbx_description
1 polymer ?
#
loop_
_entity_poly.entity_id
_entity_poly.type
_entity_poly.pdbx_seq_one_letter_code
_entity_poly.pdbx_strand_id
1 'polypeptide(L)'
;MKTKTFTRSYLASFVTIVLSLPAVASVVRNDVDYQYFRDFAENKGPFSVGSMNIDIKDNNGQLVGTMLHNLPMVDFSAMVRGGYSTLIAPQYLVSVAHNTGYKNVQFGAAGYNPDSHHYTYKIVDRNDYEKVQGGLHPDYHTPRLNKLVTEVVPAAVTNAGTSIKPYLNEERFPMFLRAGSGTQALRGKESNKTTGIAGAYEYLTGGTTLQLSKSSPDHWLDYSSNLYQVSYGPLSTYALPGDSGSGSYAYDMNEKRWVLVGVLNFYNGMDNQFNRSAIIRKDFHEKKFAEDIAGTINNTVQNAQFNWTAQGKSSSLSQSNNVQKLNVDLKDSSIANQNTSLPQENHGKTINFNGKDATIVLKQDIDQGAGALNLNANLTIRPETDQTWQGAGIIVGKDKK
;
A
#
# COMPACT_ATOMS: atom_id res chain seq x y z
N MET A 1 -5.06 60.00 -45.04
CA MET A 1 -5.26 59.29 -43.76
C MET A 1 -6.19 58.11 -44.00
N LYS A 2 -5.68 56.87 -43.89
CA LYS A 2 -6.49 55.64 -43.96
C LYS A 2 -6.38 54.92 -42.63
N THR A 3 -7.48 54.88 -41.90
CA THR A 3 -7.70 54.14 -40.66
C THR A 3 -7.58 52.65 -40.94
N LYS A 4 -6.63 51.97 -40.30
CA LYS A 4 -6.56 50.49 -40.29
C LYS A 4 -7.48 49.97 -39.19
N THR A 5 -8.53 49.28 -39.61
CA THR A 5 -9.44 48.48 -38.78
C THR A 5 -8.70 47.25 -38.24
N PHE A 6 -8.74 47.06 -36.93
CA PHE A 6 -8.31 45.83 -36.27
C PHE A 6 -9.48 44.86 -36.22
N THR A 7 -9.48 43.82 -37.05
CA THR A 7 -10.36 42.66 -36.89
C THR A 7 -9.73 41.69 -35.88
N ARG A 8 -10.33 41.58 -34.69
CA ARG A 8 -9.97 40.55 -33.72
C ARG A 8 -10.54 39.21 -34.19
N SER A 9 -9.66 38.31 -34.61
CA SER A 9 -10.01 36.93 -34.95
C SER A 9 -10.29 36.13 -33.67
N TYR A 10 -11.47 35.50 -33.66
CA TYR A 10 -11.97 34.39 -32.86
C TYR A 10 -11.12 33.93 -31.65
N LEU A 11 -11.51 34.40 -30.46
CA LEU A 11 -11.23 33.71 -29.20
C LEU A 11 -12.11 32.45 -29.17
N ALA A 12 -11.52 31.27 -29.35
CA ALA A 12 -12.18 30.01 -29.11
C ALA A 12 -12.40 29.84 -27.60
N SER A 13 -13.61 30.10 -27.12
CA SER A 13 -14.06 29.68 -25.80
C SER A 13 -14.24 28.16 -25.80
N PHE A 14 -13.19 27.42 -25.46
CA PHE A 14 -13.38 26.06 -24.95
C PHE A 14 -13.87 26.16 -23.51
N VAL A 15 -15.19 26.15 -23.34
CA VAL A 15 -15.79 25.80 -22.05
C VAL A 15 -15.60 24.29 -21.90
N THR A 16 -14.51 23.88 -21.27
CA THR A 16 -14.40 22.54 -20.72
C THR A 16 -15.41 22.44 -19.59
N ILE A 17 -16.61 21.96 -19.89
CA ILE A 17 -17.51 21.43 -18.86
C ILE A 17 -16.85 20.12 -18.40
N VAL A 18 -15.89 20.25 -17.49
CA VAL A 18 -15.61 19.15 -16.57
C VAL A 18 -16.85 19.06 -15.71
N LEU A 19 -17.70 18.07 -15.98
CA LEU A 19 -18.64 17.58 -14.98
C LEU A 19 -17.78 17.01 -13.84
N SER A 20 -17.32 17.90 -12.96
CA SER A 20 -16.88 17.53 -11.62
C SER A 20 -18.13 17.09 -10.88
N LEU A 21 -18.50 15.82 -11.08
CA LEU A 21 -19.34 15.13 -10.13
C LEU A 21 -18.72 15.37 -8.76
N PRO A 22 -19.49 15.73 -7.72
CA PRO A 22 -18.98 15.61 -6.37
C PRO A 22 -18.66 14.14 -6.15
N ALA A 23 -17.40 13.77 -6.34
CA ALA A 23 -16.84 12.59 -5.68
C ALA A 23 -17.14 12.76 -4.18
N VAL A 24 -17.35 11.69 -3.39
CA VAL A 24 -17.52 11.74 -1.90
C VAL A 24 -16.59 10.64 -1.23
N ALA A 25 -16.14 10.66 0.05
CA ALA A 25 -15.32 9.75 0.91
C ALA A 25 -16.00 9.71 2.24
N SER A 26 -15.76 8.57 2.89
CA SER A 26 -15.90 8.35 4.32
C SER A 26 -16.96 9.26 4.91
N VAL A 27 -18.19 8.79 4.76
CA VAL A 27 -19.27 9.29 5.57
C VAL A 27 -18.98 8.89 7.00
N VAL A 28 -18.92 9.88 7.87
CA VAL A 28 -18.87 9.69 9.32
C VAL A 28 -20.07 10.33 9.98
N ARG A 29 -20.39 9.89 11.20
CA ARG A 29 -21.46 10.47 12.02
C ARG A 29 -21.13 11.93 12.36
N ASN A 30 -22.15 12.75 12.61
CA ASN A 30 -22.00 14.19 12.80
C ASN A 30 -22.23 14.67 14.25
N ASP A 31 -22.40 13.73 15.18
CA ASP A 31 -22.65 13.97 16.61
C ASP A 31 -21.39 13.79 17.48
N VAL A 32 -20.25 13.40 16.92
CA VAL A 32 -18.94 13.40 17.58
C VAL A 32 -17.99 14.36 16.86
N ASP A 33 -16.92 14.79 17.55
CA ASP A 33 -15.93 15.66 16.93
C ASP A 33 -15.26 14.97 15.75
N TYR A 34 -15.24 15.66 14.60
CA TYR A 34 -14.61 15.18 13.38
C TYR A 34 -13.11 14.90 13.57
N GLN A 35 -12.48 15.59 14.52
CA GLN A 35 -11.07 15.39 14.85
C GLN A 35 -10.78 13.96 15.32
N TYR A 36 -11.73 13.24 15.93
CA TYR A 36 -11.53 11.84 16.27
C TYR A 36 -11.21 10.98 15.04
N PHE A 37 -11.90 11.19 13.92
CA PHE A 37 -11.68 10.41 12.68
C PHE A 37 -10.35 10.76 12.00
N ARG A 38 -9.92 12.03 12.12
CA ARG A 38 -8.63 12.52 11.64
C ARG A 38 -7.48 11.94 12.45
N ASP A 39 -7.58 12.05 13.78
CA ASP A 39 -6.58 11.55 14.71
C ASP A 39 -6.46 10.02 14.61
N PHE A 40 -7.58 9.32 14.45
CA PHE A 40 -7.60 7.88 14.24
C PHE A 40 -6.80 7.47 12.99
N ALA A 41 -7.03 8.15 11.86
CA ALA A 41 -6.37 7.82 10.61
C ALA A 41 -4.87 8.16 10.58
N GLU A 42 -4.47 9.19 11.32
CA GLU A 42 -3.10 9.70 11.37
C GLU A 42 -2.30 9.19 12.57
N ASN A 43 -2.87 8.28 13.38
CA ASN A 43 -2.32 7.81 14.66
C ASN A 43 -1.91 8.96 15.61
N LYS A 44 -2.73 10.00 15.69
CA LYS A 44 -2.54 11.20 16.52
C LYS A 44 -3.51 11.24 17.70
N GLY A 45 -3.37 12.27 18.52
CA GLY A 45 -4.22 12.48 19.69
C GLY A 45 -4.23 11.23 20.59
N PRO A 46 -5.40 10.73 21.02
CA PRO A 46 -5.47 9.53 21.84
C PRO A 46 -5.19 8.22 21.07
N PHE A 47 -5.11 8.25 19.73
CA PHE A 47 -4.94 7.06 18.87
C PHE A 47 -3.49 6.82 18.46
N SER A 48 -2.53 7.14 19.33
CA SER A 48 -1.15 6.71 19.14
C SER A 48 -1.08 5.18 19.06
N VAL A 49 -0.15 4.65 18.27
CA VAL A 49 0.03 3.21 18.05
C VAL A 49 0.13 2.47 19.38
N GLY A 50 -0.65 1.39 19.54
CA GLY A 50 -0.70 0.60 20.77
C GLY A 50 -1.67 1.10 21.85
N SER A 51 -2.23 2.30 21.73
CA SER A 51 -3.25 2.79 22.67
C SER A 51 -4.52 1.93 22.65
N MET A 52 -5.20 1.82 23.78
CA MET A 52 -6.38 0.96 23.98
C MET A 52 -7.42 1.68 24.83
N ASN A 53 -8.67 1.21 24.82
CA ASN A 53 -9.73 1.65 25.72
C ASN A 53 -9.96 3.18 25.67
N ILE A 54 -10.19 3.71 24.48
CA ILE A 54 -10.30 5.16 24.24
C ILE A 54 -11.77 5.57 24.25
N ASP A 55 -12.18 6.35 25.24
CA ASP A 55 -13.54 6.87 25.34
C ASP A 55 -13.82 7.94 24.28
N ILE A 56 -14.93 7.77 23.56
CA ILE A 56 -15.41 8.71 22.55
C ILE A 56 -16.63 9.41 23.09
N LYS A 57 -16.57 10.73 23.09
CA LYS A 57 -17.66 11.60 23.55
C LYS A 57 -18.32 12.31 22.38
N ASP A 58 -19.61 12.55 22.53
CA ASP A 58 -20.39 13.37 21.61
C ASP A 58 -20.01 14.86 21.77
N ASN A 59 -20.57 15.70 20.90
CA ASN A 59 -20.35 17.15 20.93
C ASN A 59 -20.88 17.84 22.20
N ASN A 60 -21.67 17.13 23.02
CA ASN A 60 -22.18 17.60 24.33
C ASN A 60 -21.36 17.05 25.50
N GLY A 61 -20.29 16.28 25.24
CA GLY A 61 -19.43 15.66 26.25
C GLY A 61 -19.97 14.36 26.85
N GLN A 62 -21.07 13.80 26.33
CA GLN A 62 -21.62 12.51 26.76
C GLN A 62 -20.87 11.35 26.13
N LEU A 63 -20.65 10.26 26.88
CA LEU A 63 -19.99 9.07 26.36
C LEU A 63 -20.86 8.38 25.30
N VAL A 64 -20.31 8.20 24.10
CA VAL A 64 -20.92 7.44 23.00
C VAL A 64 -20.51 5.97 23.06
N GLY A 65 -19.26 5.72 23.46
CA GLY A 65 -18.71 4.37 23.63
C GLY A 65 -17.19 4.40 23.73
N THR A 66 -16.59 3.23 23.89
CA THR A 66 -15.14 3.08 24.02
C THR A 66 -14.60 2.38 22.76
N MET A 67 -13.66 3.03 22.06
CA MET A 67 -12.91 2.44 20.97
C MET A 67 -11.85 1.47 21.50
N LEU A 68 -11.53 0.44 20.70
CA LEU A 68 -10.36 -0.42 20.93
C LEU A 68 -10.36 -1.10 22.31
N HIS A 69 -11.52 -1.67 22.70
CA HIS A 69 -11.66 -2.32 24.00
C HIS A 69 -10.72 -3.54 24.11
N ASN A 70 -9.68 -3.42 24.92
CA ASN A 70 -8.60 -4.41 25.10
C ASN A 70 -7.86 -4.83 23.81
N LEU A 71 -7.90 -4.01 22.76
CA LEU A 71 -7.17 -4.24 21.51
C LEU A 71 -6.27 -3.03 21.22
N PRO A 72 -4.97 -3.19 20.92
CA PRO A 72 -4.06 -2.08 20.65
C PRO A 72 -4.48 -1.32 19.39
N MET A 73 -4.23 -0.01 19.33
CA MET A 73 -4.37 0.77 18.09
C MET A 73 -3.39 0.28 17.03
N VAL A 74 -3.89 0.10 15.80
CA VAL A 74 -3.09 -0.30 14.64
C VAL A 74 -2.12 0.80 14.23
N ASP A 75 -0.96 0.42 13.71
CA ASP A 75 -0.06 1.33 13.00
C ASP A 75 -0.50 1.46 11.54
N PHE A 76 -1.04 2.63 11.17
CA PHE A 76 -1.46 2.92 9.80
C PHE A 76 -0.33 3.43 8.91
N SER A 77 0.90 3.53 9.38
CA SER A 77 2.02 4.11 8.63
C SER A 77 2.35 3.35 7.33
N ALA A 78 2.03 2.05 7.26
CA ALA A 78 2.14 1.25 6.03
C ALA A 78 1.18 1.70 4.92
N MET A 79 0.14 2.47 5.23
CA MET A 79 -0.73 3.10 4.24
C MET A 79 0.00 4.25 3.57
N VAL A 80 -0.13 4.36 2.24
CA VAL A 80 0.43 5.51 1.51
C VAL A 80 -0.26 6.79 1.98
N ARG A 81 0.45 7.92 1.99
CA ARG A 81 -0.10 9.22 2.48
C ARG A 81 -1.42 9.62 1.82
N GLY A 82 -1.64 9.20 0.58
CA GLY A 82 -2.87 9.41 -0.18
C GLY A 82 -3.98 8.37 0.06
N GLY A 83 -3.86 7.47 1.04
CA GLY A 83 -4.97 6.64 1.51
C GLY A 83 -5.50 5.54 0.56
N TYR A 84 -4.94 5.38 -0.64
CA TYR A 84 -5.48 4.51 -1.70
C TYR A 84 -4.70 3.19 -1.90
N SER A 85 -3.67 2.93 -1.09
CA SER A 85 -2.82 1.73 -1.19
C SER A 85 -2.06 1.47 0.11
N THR A 86 -1.62 0.23 0.34
CA THR A 86 -0.89 -0.18 1.54
C THR A 86 0.37 -0.96 1.16
N LEU A 87 1.48 -0.72 1.85
CA LEU A 87 2.72 -1.48 1.75
C LEU A 87 2.56 -2.84 2.44
N ILE A 88 2.84 -3.94 1.75
CA ILE A 88 2.67 -5.33 2.24
C ILE A 88 3.96 -6.15 2.21
N ALA A 89 4.97 -5.67 1.51
CA ALA A 89 6.36 -6.12 1.61
C ALA A 89 7.27 -4.92 1.35
N PRO A 90 8.57 -4.97 1.67
CA PRO A 90 9.46 -3.79 1.63
C PRO A 90 9.48 -3.04 0.28
N GLN A 91 9.08 -3.69 -0.79
CA GLN A 91 9.04 -3.13 -2.15
C GLN A 91 7.66 -3.24 -2.82
N TYR A 92 6.63 -3.74 -2.13
CA TYR A 92 5.37 -4.09 -2.78
C TYR A 92 4.16 -3.51 -2.06
N LEU A 93 3.28 -2.94 -2.87
CA LEU A 93 2.00 -2.39 -2.47
C LEU A 93 0.87 -3.39 -2.72
N VAL A 94 -0.30 -3.11 -2.16
CA VAL A 94 -1.59 -3.68 -2.58
C VAL A 94 -2.62 -2.57 -2.73
N SER A 95 -3.49 -2.71 -3.73
CA SER A 95 -4.63 -1.82 -4.00
C SER A 95 -5.52 -2.49 -5.07
N VAL A 96 -6.43 -1.75 -5.68
CA VAL A 96 -7.32 -2.21 -6.76
C VAL A 96 -6.80 -1.75 -8.12
N ALA A 97 -6.94 -2.60 -9.15
CA ALA A 97 -6.35 -2.36 -10.47
C ALA A 97 -7.01 -1.18 -11.22
N HIS A 98 -8.27 -0.85 -10.92
CA HIS A 98 -8.92 0.32 -11.52
C HIS A 98 -8.31 1.66 -11.09
N ASN A 99 -7.46 1.69 -10.05
CA ASN A 99 -6.63 2.85 -9.70
C ASN A 99 -5.42 2.98 -10.63
N THR A 100 -5.67 3.24 -11.92
CA THR A 100 -4.64 3.25 -12.96
C THR A 100 -3.77 4.51 -12.96
N GLY A 101 -4.24 5.61 -12.35
CA GLY A 101 -3.62 6.93 -12.45
C GLY A 101 -2.39 7.18 -11.58
N TYR A 102 -2.30 6.55 -10.39
CA TYR A 102 -1.18 6.82 -9.48
C TYR A 102 0.09 6.08 -9.94
N LYS A 103 1.18 6.81 -10.08
CA LYS A 103 2.49 6.28 -10.53
C LYS A 103 3.56 6.33 -9.44
N ASN A 104 3.29 7.10 -8.40
CA ASN A 104 4.19 7.35 -7.29
C ASN A 104 3.45 7.20 -5.96
N VAL A 105 4.18 6.90 -4.90
CA VAL A 105 3.68 6.89 -3.52
C VAL A 105 4.70 7.51 -2.58
N GLN A 106 4.21 7.94 -1.41
CA GLN A 106 5.02 8.47 -0.32
C GLN A 106 4.51 7.89 1.00
N PHE A 107 5.41 7.77 1.98
CA PHE A 107 5.14 7.25 3.32
C PHE A 107 5.56 8.28 4.39
N GLY A 108 5.24 7.95 5.65
CA GLY A 108 5.48 8.81 6.80
C GLY A 108 4.34 9.80 7.07
N ALA A 109 4.58 10.74 7.98
CA ALA A 109 3.55 11.66 8.47
C ALA A 109 2.98 12.60 7.38
N ALA A 110 1.75 13.07 7.60
CA ALA A 110 1.16 14.14 6.80
C ALA A 110 1.89 15.49 7.00
N GLY A 111 1.81 16.38 6.00
CA GLY A 111 2.35 17.75 6.06
C GLY A 111 3.48 18.04 5.07
N TYR A 112 4.00 19.26 5.15
CA TYR A 112 5.04 19.79 4.24
C TYR A 112 6.29 20.27 4.99
N ASN A 113 6.53 19.74 6.19
CA ASN A 113 7.76 20.06 6.92
C ASN A 113 8.97 19.64 6.06
N PRO A 114 9.88 20.56 5.68
CA PRO A 114 11.03 20.23 4.85
C PRO A 114 11.94 19.16 5.48
N ASP A 115 12.01 19.10 6.81
CA ASP A 115 12.81 18.12 7.55
C ASP A 115 12.30 16.68 7.39
N SER A 116 11.06 16.50 6.92
CA SER A 116 10.51 15.16 6.66
C SER A 116 11.15 14.45 5.48
N HIS A 117 11.79 15.19 4.55
CA HIS A 117 12.47 14.65 3.37
C HIS A 117 11.70 13.52 2.63
N HIS A 118 10.37 13.68 2.47
CA HIS A 118 9.52 12.62 1.91
C HIS A 118 10.06 12.07 0.59
N TYR A 119 10.42 10.79 0.57
CA TYR A 119 10.88 10.12 -0.63
C TYR A 119 9.70 9.73 -1.52
N THR A 120 9.84 9.97 -2.83
CA THR A 120 8.84 9.61 -3.83
C THR A 120 9.21 8.28 -4.48
N TYR A 121 8.61 7.20 -4.00
CA TYR A 121 8.72 5.87 -4.58
C TYR A 121 7.91 5.80 -5.88
N LYS A 122 8.46 5.17 -6.91
CA LYS A 122 7.85 5.05 -8.24
C LYS A 122 7.45 3.60 -8.51
N ILE A 123 6.32 3.40 -9.17
CA ILE A 123 5.88 2.08 -9.62
C ILE A 123 6.73 1.65 -10.82
N VAL A 124 7.29 0.45 -10.75
CA VAL A 124 8.02 -0.17 -11.87
C VAL A 124 7.19 -1.22 -12.60
N ASP A 125 6.25 -1.85 -11.88
CA ASP A 125 5.26 -2.78 -12.39
C ASP A 125 4.00 -2.68 -11.54
N ARG A 126 2.82 -2.75 -12.15
CA ARG A 126 1.55 -2.77 -11.42
C ARG A 126 1.24 -4.14 -10.86
N ASN A 127 1.68 -5.21 -11.53
CA ASN A 127 1.24 -6.57 -11.23
C ASN A 127 -0.29 -6.66 -11.10
N ASP A 128 -1.00 -6.23 -12.15
CA ASP A 128 -2.45 -6.36 -12.22
C ASP A 128 -2.84 -7.84 -12.20
N TYR A 129 -3.89 -8.18 -11.45
CA TYR A 129 -4.38 -9.54 -11.39
C TYR A 129 -5.05 -9.90 -12.72
N GLU A 130 -4.56 -10.97 -13.34
CA GLU A 130 -5.01 -11.40 -14.66
C GLU A 130 -6.49 -11.83 -14.64
N LYS A 131 -7.22 -11.50 -15.71
CA LYS A 131 -8.58 -12.00 -15.91
C LYS A 131 -8.52 -13.45 -16.41
N VAL A 132 -8.59 -14.39 -15.48
CA VAL A 132 -8.60 -15.84 -15.76
C VAL A 132 -10.01 -16.41 -15.57
N GLN A 133 -10.44 -17.30 -16.47
CA GLN A 133 -11.74 -17.98 -16.34
C GLN A 133 -11.79 -18.81 -15.05
N GLY A 134 -12.84 -18.61 -14.24
CA GLY A 134 -12.94 -19.25 -12.92
C GLY A 134 -11.99 -18.68 -11.86
N GLY A 135 -11.21 -17.65 -12.20
CA GLY A 135 -10.33 -16.94 -11.27
C GLY A 135 -11.07 -15.89 -10.44
N LEU A 136 -10.35 -15.28 -9.52
CA LEU A 136 -10.86 -14.18 -8.69
C LEU A 136 -11.10 -12.92 -9.51
N HIS A 137 -11.91 -12.00 -8.98
CA HIS A 137 -12.21 -10.73 -9.65
C HIS A 137 -10.92 -9.97 -10.03
N PRO A 138 -10.76 -9.48 -11.27
CA PRO A 138 -9.48 -8.96 -11.76
C PRO A 138 -9.10 -7.58 -11.20
N ASP A 139 -10.03 -6.90 -10.53
CA ASP A 139 -9.79 -5.56 -9.97
C ASP A 139 -8.97 -5.61 -8.68
N TYR A 140 -7.69 -5.94 -8.82
CA TYR A 140 -6.72 -6.14 -7.76
C TYR A 140 -5.31 -6.06 -8.36
N HIS A 141 -4.36 -5.42 -7.67
CA HIS A 141 -2.97 -5.40 -8.12
C HIS A 141 -1.99 -5.41 -6.95
N THR A 142 -0.73 -5.76 -7.22
CA THR A 142 0.35 -5.74 -6.21
C THR A 142 1.60 -4.99 -6.70
N PRO A 143 1.53 -3.65 -6.85
CA PRO A 143 2.59 -2.90 -7.53
C PRO A 143 3.95 -3.04 -6.88
N ARG A 144 4.99 -3.20 -7.71
CA ARG A 144 6.40 -3.18 -7.32
C ARG A 144 6.94 -1.75 -7.37
N LEU A 145 7.67 -1.34 -6.35
CA LEU A 145 8.32 -0.04 -6.24
C LEU A 145 9.77 -0.08 -6.73
N ASN A 146 10.30 1.05 -7.16
CA ASN A 146 11.69 1.18 -7.64
C ASN A 146 12.74 1.10 -6.52
N LYS A 147 12.33 1.33 -5.26
CA LYS A 147 13.20 1.31 -4.08
C LYS A 147 12.51 0.58 -2.93
N LEU A 148 13.32 0.08 -2.00
CA LEU A 148 12.84 -0.43 -0.72
C LEU A 148 12.34 0.75 0.13
N VAL A 149 11.16 0.61 0.70
CA VAL A 149 10.59 1.59 1.62
C VAL A 149 11.30 1.50 2.96
N THR A 150 11.65 2.64 3.55
CA THR A 150 12.47 2.71 4.77
C THR A 150 11.79 3.43 5.93
N GLU A 151 10.77 4.24 5.65
CA GLU A 151 10.07 5.04 6.65
C GLU A 151 9.18 4.20 7.56
N VAL A 152 8.71 3.04 7.08
CA VAL A 152 7.64 2.25 7.71
C VAL A 152 7.87 0.75 7.54
N VAL A 153 7.32 -0.04 8.46
CA VAL A 153 7.29 -1.51 8.33
C VAL A 153 6.07 -1.90 7.48
N PRO A 154 6.19 -2.82 6.51
CA PRO A 154 5.04 -3.31 5.75
C PRO A 154 3.96 -3.90 6.65
N ALA A 155 2.69 -3.69 6.28
CA ALA A 155 1.56 -4.30 6.97
C ALA A 155 1.63 -5.83 6.87
N ALA A 156 1.42 -6.51 7.99
CA ALA A 156 1.17 -7.94 7.96
C ALA A 156 -0.13 -8.22 7.19
N VAL A 157 -0.12 -9.20 6.29
CA VAL A 157 -1.32 -9.64 5.57
C VAL A 157 -1.91 -10.88 6.22
N THR A 158 -3.23 -11.03 6.15
CA THR A 158 -3.95 -12.21 6.65
C THR A 158 -3.42 -13.51 6.04
N ASN A 159 -3.32 -14.56 6.86
CA ASN A 159 -3.07 -15.93 6.43
C ASN A 159 -4.34 -16.80 6.41
N ALA A 160 -5.51 -16.22 6.70
CA ALA A 160 -6.77 -16.96 6.83
C ALA A 160 -7.35 -17.43 5.47
N GLY A 161 -6.62 -17.17 4.38
CA GLY A 161 -7.05 -17.46 3.02
C GLY A 161 -8.15 -16.54 2.53
N THR A 162 -8.72 -16.88 1.38
CA THR A 162 -9.76 -16.07 0.73
C THR A 162 -11.18 -16.56 0.98
N SER A 163 -11.38 -17.56 1.84
CA SER A 163 -12.74 -17.95 2.25
C SER A 163 -13.28 -16.95 3.27
N ILE A 164 -14.58 -16.68 3.25
CA ILE A 164 -15.23 -15.79 4.21
C ILE A 164 -15.29 -16.39 5.62
N LYS A 165 -15.39 -17.72 5.73
CA LYS A 165 -15.70 -18.43 6.98
C LYS A 165 -14.80 -18.04 8.16
N PRO A 166 -13.47 -17.92 8.02
CA PRO A 166 -12.61 -17.51 9.12
C PRO A 166 -12.92 -16.10 9.64
N TYR A 167 -13.20 -15.15 8.74
CA TYR A 167 -13.46 -13.74 9.08
C TYR A 167 -14.79 -13.54 9.80
N LEU A 168 -15.75 -14.46 9.65
CA LEU A 168 -17.01 -14.45 10.41
C LEU A 168 -16.87 -15.01 11.83
N ASN A 169 -15.71 -15.56 12.20
CA ASN A 169 -15.46 -15.99 13.56
C ASN A 169 -15.04 -14.80 14.42
N GLU A 170 -15.98 -14.25 15.18
CA GLU A 170 -15.78 -13.10 16.07
C GLU A 170 -14.78 -13.40 17.21
N GLU A 171 -14.58 -14.67 17.60
CA GLU A 171 -13.53 -15.04 18.57
C GLU A 171 -12.12 -14.89 17.99
N ARG A 172 -11.97 -15.07 16.67
CA ARG A 172 -10.70 -14.88 15.97
C ARG A 172 -10.53 -13.43 15.49
N PHE A 173 -11.55 -12.86 14.87
CA PHE A 173 -11.54 -11.52 14.30
C PHE A 173 -12.63 -10.64 14.95
N PRO A 174 -12.39 -10.14 16.17
CA PRO A 174 -13.38 -9.38 16.92
C PRO A 174 -13.62 -7.96 16.40
N MET A 175 -12.69 -7.40 15.61
CA MET A 175 -12.73 -5.98 15.22
C MET A 175 -12.13 -5.75 13.83
N PHE A 176 -12.78 -4.88 13.06
CA PHE A 176 -12.36 -4.46 11.74
C PHE A 176 -12.23 -2.93 11.65
N LEU A 177 -11.09 -2.47 11.15
CA LEU A 177 -10.73 -1.06 11.02
C LEU A 177 -10.43 -0.70 9.56
N ARG A 178 -10.54 0.59 9.23
CA ARG A 178 -10.09 1.14 7.96
C ARG A 178 -9.64 2.59 8.11
N ALA A 179 -8.83 3.03 7.16
CA ALA A 179 -8.51 4.43 6.93
C ALA A 179 -8.39 4.67 5.41
N GLY A 180 -8.71 5.88 4.96
CA GLY A 180 -8.65 6.24 3.54
C GLY A 180 -8.87 7.73 3.32
N SER A 181 -8.78 8.17 2.07
CA SER A 181 -8.94 9.58 1.70
C SER A 181 -9.68 9.74 0.37
N GLY A 182 -10.83 9.12 0.17
CA GLY A 182 -11.74 9.63 -0.86
C GLY A 182 -12.25 11.06 -0.50
N THR A 183 -13.43 11.45 -1.01
CA THR A 183 -14.02 12.80 -0.77
C THR A 183 -14.94 13.09 0.46
N GLN A 184 -14.40 13.35 1.62
CA GLN A 184 -15.00 13.44 2.96
C GLN A 184 -16.48 13.92 3.10
N ALA A 185 -17.28 13.25 3.96
CA ALA A 185 -18.67 13.62 4.25
C ALA A 185 -19.14 13.33 5.69
N LEU A 186 -20.24 13.99 6.07
CA LEU A 186 -20.97 13.78 7.33
C LEU A 186 -22.37 13.21 7.06
N ARG A 187 -22.89 12.36 7.93
CA ARG A 187 -24.29 11.91 7.87
C ARG A 187 -24.98 12.10 9.20
N GLY A 188 -26.14 12.74 9.17
CA GLY A 188 -27.00 12.94 10.33
C GLY A 188 -27.78 11.69 10.71
N LYS A 189 -28.00 11.48 12.01
CA LYS A 189 -28.69 10.32 12.58
C LYS A 189 -30.14 10.19 12.09
N GLU A 190 -30.89 11.29 12.14
CA GLU A 190 -32.33 11.30 11.88
C GLU A 190 -32.69 11.40 10.40
N SER A 191 -31.92 12.18 9.63
CA SER A 191 -32.21 12.40 8.21
C SER A 191 -31.67 11.30 7.29
N ASN A 192 -30.71 10.50 7.78
CA ASN A 192 -29.83 9.62 7.00
C ASN A 192 -29.22 10.31 5.76
N LYS A 193 -29.21 11.65 5.74
CA LYS A 193 -28.74 12.45 4.61
C LYS A 193 -27.25 12.69 4.73
N THR A 194 -26.53 12.41 3.66
CA THR A 194 -25.10 12.66 3.55
C THR A 194 -24.83 14.08 3.07
N THR A 195 -23.90 14.78 3.72
CA THR A 195 -23.44 16.13 3.37
C THR A 195 -21.94 16.10 3.15
N GLY A 196 -21.48 16.40 1.94
CA GLY A 196 -20.06 16.47 1.61
C GLY A 196 -19.36 17.66 2.29
N ILE A 197 -18.10 17.47 2.69
CA ILE A 197 -17.29 18.48 3.39
C ILE A 197 -15.94 18.77 2.72
N ALA A 198 -15.30 17.82 2.02
CA ALA A 198 -14.05 18.08 1.29
C ALA A 198 -13.81 17.04 0.20
N GLY A 199 -13.09 17.43 -0.88
CA GLY A 199 -12.64 16.65 -2.05
C GLY A 199 -11.91 15.34 -1.75
N ALA A 200 -11.75 14.47 -2.76
CA ALA A 200 -10.91 13.28 -2.63
C ALA A 200 -9.43 13.64 -2.53
N TYR A 201 -8.71 12.82 -1.76
CA TYR A 201 -7.27 12.87 -1.57
C TYR A 201 -6.76 14.13 -0.86
N GLU A 202 -7.67 14.87 -0.19
CA GLU A 202 -7.33 16.07 0.60
C GLU A 202 -6.71 15.72 1.95
N TYR A 203 -7.30 14.75 2.67
CA TYR A 203 -6.81 14.25 3.95
C TYR A 203 -7.40 12.88 4.29
N LEU A 204 -6.80 12.22 5.29
CA LEU A 204 -7.21 10.90 5.76
C LEU A 204 -8.30 11.01 6.83
N THR A 205 -9.25 10.07 6.78
CA THR A 205 -10.13 9.73 7.91
C THR A 205 -10.19 8.23 8.08
N GLY A 206 -10.47 7.80 9.31
CA GLY A 206 -10.43 6.41 9.69
C GLY A 206 -11.27 6.13 10.91
N GLY A 207 -11.50 4.84 11.12
CA GLY A 207 -12.31 4.32 12.20
C GLY A 207 -12.58 2.85 11.98
N THR A 208 -13.71 2.36 12.48
CA THR A 208 -14.13 0.98 12.19
C THR A 208 -14.71 0.90 10.79
N THR A 209 -14.70 -0.31 10.22
CA THR A 209 -15.60 -0.60 9.09
C THR A 209 -17.05 -0.60 9.57
N LEU A 210 -18.00 -0.68 8.63
CA LEU A 210 -19.35 -1.15 8.93
C LEU A 210 -19.30 -2.62 9.40
N GLN A 211 -20.42 -3.14 9.95
CA GLN A 211 -20.52 -4.55 10.38
C GLN A 211 -20.22 -5.49 9.21
N LEU A 212 -19.37 -6.51 9.43
CA LEU A 212 -19.18 -7.57 8.44
C LEU A 212 -20.46 -8.39 8.27
N SER A 213 -20.93 -8.53 7.03
CA SER A 213 -22.13 -9.26 6.67
C SER A 213 -21.91 -10.76 6.73
N LYS A 214 -22.80 -11.47 7.45
CA LYS A 214 -22.83 -12.95 7.49
C LYS A 214 -23.13 -13.60 6.14
N SER A 215 -23.66 -12.83 5.19
CA SER A 215 -23.96 -13.27 3.83
C SER A 215 -22.86 -12.90 2.82
N SER A 216 -21.70 -12.44 3.29
CA SER A 216 -20.56 -12.14 2.41
C SER A 216 -20.18 -13.39 1.59
N PRO A 217 -20.06 -13.29 0.26
CA PRO A 217 -19.57 -14.41 -0.54
C PRO A 217 -18.07 -14.63 -0.30
N ASP A 218 -17.57 -15.83 -0.62
CA ASP A 218 -16.12 -16.07 -0.61
C ASP A 218 -15.38 -15.03 -1.48
N HIS A 219 -14.12 -14.75 -1.11
CA HIS A 219 -13.22 -13.78 -1.72
C HIS A 219 -13.56 -12.29 -1.48
N TRP A 220 -14.71 -12.01 -0.86
CA TRP A 220 -15.17 -10.67 -0.55
C TRP A 220 -15.45 -10.49 0.95
N LEU A 221 -15.23 -9.28 1.43
CA LEU A 221 -15.72 -8.82 2.74
C LEU A 221 -16.77 -7.74 2.46
N ASP A 222 -18.04 -8.10 2.66
CA ASP A 222 -19.15 -7.17 2.52
C ASP A 222 -19.47 -6.57 3.88
N TYR A 223 -19.32 -5.26 4.01
CA TYR A 223 -19.60 -4.51 5.23
C TYR A 223 -20.89 -3.72 5.05
N SER A 224 -21.87 -3.95 5.93
CA SER A 224 -23.20 -3.37 5.83
C SER A 224 -23.86 -3.16 7.18
N SER A 225 -24.01 -1.91 7.60
CA SER A 225 -24.75 -1.52 8.80
C SER A 225 -25.04 -0.01 8.82
N ASN A 226 -25.92 0.40 9.73
CA ASN A 226 -26.06 1.82 10.05
C ASN A 226 -24.72 2.38 10.56
N LEU A 227 -24.36 3.59 10.13
CA LEU A 227 -23.16 4.30 10.55
C LEU A 227 -23.15 4.61 12.06
N TYR A 228 -24.33 4.71 12.68
CA TYR A 228 -24.50 4.92 14.12
C TYR A 228 -24.50 3.62 14.91
N GLN A 229 -24.44 2.46 14.25
CA GLN A 229 -24.25 1.18 14.91
C GLN A 229 -22.80 1.08 15.39
N VAL A 230 -22.62 0.60 16.63
CA VAL A 230 -21.32 0.58 17.33
C VAL A 230 -20.69 -0.80 17.40
N SER A 231 -20.98 -1.67 16.42
CA SER A 231 -20.57 -3.09 16.42
C SER A 231 -19.10 -3.34 16.70
N TYR A 232 -18.22 -2.52 16.11
CA TYR A 232 -16.77 -2.59 16.30
C TYR A 232 -16.23 -1.40 17.10
N GLY A 233 -17.09 -0.46 17.49
CA GLY A 233 -16.74 0.80 18.14
C GLY A 233 -17.58 1.98 17.65
N PRO A 234 -17.55 3.13 18.38
CA PRO A 234 -18.39 4.29 18.08
C PRO A 234 -18.00 5.11 16.84
N LEU A 235 -16.81 4.87 16.27
CA LEU A 235 -16.26 5.60 15.11
C LEU A 235 -16.39 4.79 13.81
N SER A 236 -17.61 4.37 13.46
CA SER A 236 -17.86 3.69 12.18
C SER A 236 -17.65 4.63 11.00
N THR A 237 -17.13 4.08 9.90
CA THR A 237 -16.89 4.81 8.65
C THR A 237 -17.54 4.09 7.46
N TYR A 238 -18.11 4.86 6.53
CA TYR A 238 -18.66 4.34 5.27
C TYR A 238 -17.93 4.94 4.08
N ALA A 239 -17.17 4.12 3.37
CA ALA A 239 -16.30 4.53 2.28
C ALA A 239 -17.04 4.94 1.01
N LEU A 240 -16.47 5.88 0.26
CA LEU A 240 -17.07 6.47 -0.95
C LEU A 240 -15.98 6.71 -2.04
N PRO A 241 -16.29 7.26 -3.24
CA PRO A 241 -15.31 7.47 -4.31
C PRO A 241 -13.97 8.10 -3.90
N GLY A 242 -12.89 7.44 -4.32
CA GLY A 242 -11.52 7.77 -3.95
C GLY A 242 -10.99 6.97 -2.74
N ASP A 243 -11.86 6.29 -1.98
CA ASP A 243 -11.42 5.28 -1.01
C ASP A 243 -11.03 3.95 -1.67
N SER A 244 -11.28 3.78 -2.98
CA SER A 244 -10.90 2.57 -3.73
C SER A 244 -9.42 2.22 -3.48
N GLY A 245 -9.15 0.97 -3.11
CA GLY A 245 -7.81 0.47 -2.79
C GLY A 245 -7.35 0.72 -1.35
N SER A 246 -8.09 1.49 -0.56
CA SER A 246 -7.83 1.66 0.89
C SER A 246 -7.89 0.33 1.64
N GLY A 247 -7.03 0.16 2.64
CA GLY A 247 -6.91 -1.08 3.39
C GLY A 247 -7.98 -1.27 4.46
N SER A 248 -8.52 -2.49 4.57
CA SER A 248 -9.29 -2.96 5.71
C SER A 248 -8.41 -3.88 6.57
N TYR A 249 -8.38 -3.65 7.87
CA TYR A 249 -7.59 -4.38 8.85
C TYR A 249 -8.50 -5.13 9.81
N ALA A 250 -8.06 -6.30 10.27
CA ALA A 250 -8.70 -7.00 11.38
C ALA A 250 -7.67 -7.39 12.43
N TYR A 251 -8.06 -7.40 13.69
CA TYR A 251 -7.19 -7.94 14.73
C TYR A 251 -7.34 -9.46 14.74
N ASP A 252 -6.27 -10.20 14.45
CA ASP A 252 -6.30 -11.66 14.51
C ASP A 252 -5.88 -12.11 15.90
N MET A 253 -6.82 -12.66 16.67
CA MET A 253 -6.57 -13.15 18.03
C MET A 253 -5.61 -14.35 18.07
N ASN A 254 -5.49 -15.10 16.98
CA ASN A 254 -4.54 -16.21 16.90
C ASN A 254 -3.12 -15.68 16.68
N GLU A 255 -2.95 -14.65 15.84
CA GLU A 255 -1.64 -14.02 15.60
C GLU A 255 -1.29 -12.92 16.61
N LYS A 256 -2.28 -12.45 17.39
CA LYS A 256 -2.18 -11.36 18.37
C LYS A 256 -1.64 -10.06 17.75
N ARG A 257 -2.12 -9.73 16.55
CA ARG A 257 -1.74 -8.51 15.83
C ARG A 257 -2.81 -8.10 14.82
N TRP A 258 -2.75 -6.85 14.38
CA TRP A 258 -3.49 -6.40 13.21
C TRP A 258 -2.92 -7.02 11.93
N VAL A 259 -3.82 -7.49 11.09
CA VAL A 259 -3.52 -7.96 9.73
C VAL A 259 -4.40 -7.24 8.72
N LEU A 260 -3.83 -6.88 7.58
CA LEU A 260 -4.58 -6.39 6.43
C LEU A 260 -5.38 -7.56 5.85
N VAL A 261 -6.71 -7.42 5.82
CA VAL A 261 -7.65 -8.47 5.38
C VAL A 261 -8.23 -8.22 4.00
N GLY A 262 -8.27 -6.98 3.54
CA GLY A 262 -8.74 -6.68 2.20
C GLY A 262 -8.47 -5.25 1.74
N VAL A 263 -8.74 -4.99 0.47
CA VAL A 263 -8.70 -3.66 -0.14
C VAL A 263 -10.09 -3.27 -0.63
N LEU A 264 -10.52 -2.04 -0.33
CA LEU A 264 -11.83 -1.55 -0.72
C LEU A 264 -11.97 -1.58 -2.25
N ASN A 265 -13.04 -2.21 -2.73
CA ASN A 265 -13.28 -2.40 -4.14
C ASN A 265 -14.54 -1.68 -4.63
N PHE A 266 -15.61 -1.69 -3.82
CA PHE A 266 -16.91 -1.20 -4.25
C PHE A 266 -17.68 -0.54 -3.11
N TYR A 267 -18.52 0.44 -3.47
CA TYR A 267 -19.50 1.08 -2.62
C TYR A 267 -20.82 1.20 -3.39
N ASN A 268 -21.97 1.21 -2.69
CA ASN A 268 -23.27 1.17 -3.35
C ASN A 268 -24.00 2.52 -3.41
N GLY A 269 -23.31 3.66 -3.39
CA GLY A 269 -23.92 5.00 -3.49
C GLY A 269 -23.83 5.84 -2.22
N MET A 270 -24.04 7.16 -2.36
CA MET A 270 -23.70 8.14 -1.32
C MET A 270 -24.51 8.01 -0.03
N ASP A 271 -25.82 7.80 -0.10
CA ASP A 271 -26.72 7.68 1.06
C ASP A 271 -26.93 6.24 1.53
N ASN A 272 -26.25 5.29 0.87
CA ASN A 272 -26.30 3.87 1.23
C ASN A 272 -25.27 3.53 2.31
N GLN A 273 -25.20 2.24 2.65
CA GLN A 273 -24.47 1.72 3.81
C GLN A 273 -23.78 0.39 3.48
N PHE A 274 -23.28 0.23 2.25
CA PHE A 274 -22.66 -1.01 1.79
C PHE A 274 -21.30 -0.75 1.15
N ASN A 275 -20.26 -1.34 1.75
CA ASN A 275 -18.92 -1.41 1.17
C ASN A 275 -18.52 -2.86 0.94
N ARG A 276 -17.73 -3.09 -0.11
CA ARG A 276 -17.14 -4.40 -0.40
C ARG A 276 -15.64 -4.25 -0.56
N SER A 277 -14.90 -5.14 0.09
CA SER A 277 -13.45 -5.25 -0.05
C SER A 277 -13.07 -6.61 -0.65
N ALA A 278 -12.11 -6.62 -1.57
CA ALA A 278 -11.50 -7.85 -2.05
C ALA A 278 -10.56 -8.40 -0.96
N ILE A 279 -10.72 -9.67 -0.58
CA ILE A 279 -9.83 -10.31 0.39
C ILE A 279 -8.41 -10.38 -0.17
N ILE A 280 -7.41 -10.19 0.71
CA ILE A 280 -6.01 -10.29 0.35
C ILE A 280 -5.67 -11.68 -0.25
N ARG A 281 -4.91 -11.65 -1.35
CA ARG A 281 -4.51 -12.82 -2.14
C ARG A 281 -3.04 -13.15 -1.91
N LYS A 282 -2.73 -13.76 -0.76
CA LYS A 282 -1.35 -14.05 -0.35
C LYS A 282 -0.56 -14.86 -1.39
N ASP A 283 -1.16 -15.92 -1.94
CA ASP A 283 -0.50 -16.76 -2.96
C ASP A 283 -0.14 -15.98 -4.23
N PHE A 284 -0.99 -15.02 -4.62
CA PHE A 284 -0.71 -14.13 -5.74
C PHE A 284 0.45 -13.18 -5.43
N HIS A 285 0.49 -12.62 -4.22
CA HIS A 285 1.61 -11.81 -3.75
C HIS A 285 2.92 -12.60 -3.78
N GLU A 286 2.94 -13.78 -3.18
CA GLU A 286 4.13 -14.65 -3.14
C GLU A 286 4.61 -15.02 -4.54
N LYS A 287 3.69 -15.34 -5.47
CA LYS A 287 4.02 -15.57 -6.89
C LYS A 287 4.70 -14.36 -7.52
N LYS A 288 4.13 -13.16 -7.36
CA LYS A 288 4.68 -11.93 -7.95
C LYS A 288 6.01 -11.54 -7.35
N PHE A 289 6.20 -11.74 -6.05
CA PHE A 289 7.49 -11.46 -5.41
C PHE A 289 8.57 -12.44 -5.89
N ALA A 290 8.21 -13.71 -6.11
CA ALA A 290 9.13 -14.73 -6.63
C ALA A 290 9.56 -14.46 -8.08
N GLU A 291 8.67 -13.93 -8.92
CA GLU A 291 8.98 -13.53 -10.31
C GLU A 291 10.08 -12.46 -10.40
N ASP A 292 10.32 -11.71 -9.31
CA ASP A 292 11.29 -10.62 -9.22
C ASP A 292 12.64 -11.01 -8.61
N ILE A 293 12.83 -12.29 -8.26
CA ILE A 293 14.06 -12.82 -7.68
C ILE A 293 14.84 -13.58 -8.77
N ALA A 294 16.08 -13.19 -9.03
CA ALA A 294 16.98 -13.89 -9.96
C ALA A 294 17.33 -15.29 -9.43
N GLY A 295 17.54 -15.39 -8.12
CA GLY A 295 17.81 -16.66 -7.45
C GLY A 295 18.46 -16.45 -6.09
N THR A 296 18.92 -17.57 -5.52
CA THR A 296 19.56 -17.61 -4.20
C THR A 296 20.95 -18.24 -4.30
N ILE A 297 21.97 -17.52 -3.84
CA ILE A 297 23.30 -18.07 -3.57
C ILE A 297 23.29 -18.66 -2.17
N ASN A 298 23.64 -19.95 -2.03
CA ASN A 298 23.82 -20.63 -0.74
C ASN A 298 25.30 -20.98 -0.58
N ASN A 299 26.10 -20.01 -0.11
CA ASN A 299 27.54 -20.17 -0.02
C ASN A 299 27.94 -21.14 1.10
N THR A 300 28.67 -22.21 0.76
CA THR A 300 29.15 -23.21 1.72
C THR A 300 30.65 -23.07 2.04
N VAL A 301 31.36 -22.17 1.35
CA VAL A 301 32.81 -21.96 1.46
C VAL A 301 33.08 -20.70 2.29
N GLN A 302 33.85 -20.85 3.38
CA GLN A 302 34.20 -19.72 4.24
C GLN A 302 35.10 -18.74 3.48
N ASN A 303 34.82 -17.44 3.62
CA ASN A 303 35.56 -16.35 2.98
C ASN A 303 35.61 -16.48 1.44
N ALA A 304 34.56 -17.04 0.84
CA ALA A 304 34.47 -17.18 -0.60
C ALA A 304 34.45 -15.82 -1.29
N GLN A 305 35.20 -15.67 -2.38
CA GLN A 305 35.10 -14.50 -3.25
C GLN A 305 34.21 -14.79 -4.45
N PHE A 306 33.23 -13.92 -4.67
CA PHE A 306 32.38 -13.85 -5.85
C PHE A 306 32.75 -12.61 -6.67
N ASN A 307 32.81 -12.77 -7.99
CA ASN A 307 32.97 -11.65 -8.92
C ASN A 307 31.60 -11.38 -9.54
N TRP A 308 31.16 -10.12 -9.51
CA TRP A 308 29.93 -9.69 -10.14
C TRP A 308 30.26 -8.88 -11.38
N THR A 309 29.96 -9.47 -12.54
CA THR A 309 30.29 -8.92 -13.85
C THR A 309 29.00 -8.58 -14.61
N ALA A 310 28.83 -7.32 -15.04
CA ALA A 310 27.72 -6.89 -15.88
C ALA A 310 28.05 -6.97 -17.37
N GLN A 311 27.03 -7.27 -18.17
CA GLN A 311 27.07 -7.27 -19.63
C GLN A 311 25.74 -6.73 -20.18
N GLY A 312 25.66 -5.41 -20.35
CA GLY A 312 24.44 -4.74 -20.77
C GLY A 312 23.33 -4.89 -19.72
N LYS A 313 22.19 -5.47 -20.13
CA LYS A 313 21.00 -5.65 -19.28
C LYS A 313 21.01 -6.90 -18.41
N SER A 314 22.10 -7.66 -18.39
CA SER A 314 22.27 -8.84 -17.56
C SER A 314 23.64 -8.84 -16.89
N SER A 315 23.81 -9.71 -15.91
CA SER A 315 25.05 -9.87 -15.18
C SER A 315 25.21 -11.29 -14.66
N SER A 316 26.42 -11.60 -14.19
CA SER A 316 26.75 -12.88 -13.57
C SER A 316 27.47 -12.62 -12.25
N LEU A 317 26.91 -13.16 -11.16
CA LEU A 317 27.58 -13.28 -9.86
C LEU A 317 28.16 -14.69 -9.75
N SER A 318 29.47 -14.82 -9.89
CA SER A 318 30.15 -16.12 -9.93
C SER A 318 31.23 -16.24 -8.87
N GLN A 319 31.23 -17.34 -8.12
CA GLN A 319 32.31 -17.69 -7.22
C GLN A 319 33.62 -17.84 -8.00
N SER A 320 34.76 -17.45 -7.42
CA SER A 320 36.04 -17.41 -8.16
C SER A 320 36.53 -18.79 -8.62
N ASN A 321 36.10 -19.86 -7.97
CA ASN A 321 36.33 -21.26 -8.36
C ASN A 321 35.27 -21.80 -9.35
N ASN A 322 34.33 -20.96 -9.79
CA ASN A 322 33.22 -21.26 -10.69
C ASN A 322 32.24 -22.36 -10.21
N VAL A 323 32.23 -22.69 -8.92
CA VAL A 323 31.32 -23.71 -8.36
C VAL A 323 29.89 -23.18 -8.25
N GLN A 324 29.71 -21.92 -7.86
CA GLN A 324 28.41 -21.26 -7.82
C GLN A 324 28.38 -20.09 -8.79
N LYS A 325 27.29 -20.00 -9.55
CA LYS A 325 27.02 -18.89 -10.47
C LYS A 325 25.54 -18.57 -10.47
N LEU A 326 25.21 -17.29 -10.44
CA LEU A 326 23.87 -16.78 -10.60
C LEU A 326 23.86 -15.73 -11.71
N ASN A 327 23.01 -15.93 -12.72
CA ASN A 327 22.72 -14.89 -13.70
C ASN A 327 21.65 -13.97 -13.14
N VAL A 328 21.82 -12.66 -13.32
CA VAL A 328 20.95 -11.64 -12.74
C VAL A 328 20.64 -10.60 -13.80
N ASP A 329 19.36 -10.47 -14.13
CA ASP A 329 18.88 -9.39 -14.98
C ASP A 329 19.04 -8.05 -14.25
N LEU A 330 19.53 -7.07 -14.98
CA LEU A 330 19.79 -5.70 -14.53
C LEU A 330 18.73 -4.77 -15.13
N LYS A 331 18.90 -3.46 -15.02
CA LYS A 331 18.06 -2.52 -15.75
C LYS A 331 18.20 -2.71 -17.27
N ASP A 332 17.08 -2.68 -18.00
CA ASP A 332 17.07 -2.70 -19.46
C ASP A 332 16.64 -1.35 -20.04
N SER A 333 17.64 -0.49 -20.31
CA SER A 333 17.43 0.83 -20.93
C SER A 333 16.88 0.78 -22.37
N SER A 334 16.76 -0.40 -23.00
CA SER A 334 16.09 -0.54 -24.30
C SER A 334 14.56 -0.58 -24.20
N ILE A 335 14.02 -0.79 -23.00
CA ILE A 335 12.57 -0.80 -22.74
C ILE A 335 12.11 0.64 -22.44
N ALA A 336 11.16 1.14 -23.22
CA ALA A 336 10.57 2.45 -22.98
C ALA A 336 9.71 2.47 -21.70
N ASN A 337 9.85 3.54 -20.91
CA ASN A 337 8.97 3.77 -19.77
C ASN A 337 7.52 4.03 -20.22
N GLN A 338 6.57 3.66 -19.36
CA GLN A 338 5.17 3.96 -19.56
C GLN A 338 4.77 5.16 -18.69
N ASN A 339 3.59 5.74 -18.96
CA ASN A 339 3.09 6.87 -18.18
C ASN A 339 2.90 6.55 -16.69
N THR A 340 2.62 5.27 -16.38
CA THR A 340 2.20 4.81 -15.05
C THR A 340 3.14 3.78 -14.42
N SER A 341 4.19 3.37 -15.13
CA SER A 341 5.17 2.38 -14.65
C SER A 341 6.53 2.55 -15.35
N LEU A 342 7.59 2.01 -14.72
CA LEU A 342 8.97 2.05 -15.22
C LEU A 342 9.50 0.64 -15.56
N PRO A 343 9.05 0.01 -16.65
CA PRO A 343 9.42 -1.36 -17.00
C PRO A 343 10.93 -1.58 -17.25
N GLN A 344 11.68 -0.54 -17.63
CA GLN A 344 13.15 -0.63 -17.71
C GLN A 344 13.78 -1.01 -16.36
N GLU A 345 13.23 -0.47 -15.27
CA GLU A 345 13.71 -0.72 -13.91
C GLU A 345 13.22 -2.09 -13.43
N ASN A 346 12.01 -2.50 -13.84
CA ASN A 346 11.41 -3.79 -13.47
C ASN A 346 12.18 -5.00 -14.05
N HIS A 347 12.89 -4.84 -15.16
CA HIS A 347 13.75 -5.90 -15.70
C HIS A 347 14.76 -6.39 -14.66
N GLY A 348 15.24 -5.49 -13.80
CA GLY A 348 16.17 -5.78 -12.72
C GLY A 348 15.61 -6.74 -11.67
N LYS A 349 16.40 -7.77 -11.32
CA LYS A 349 15.99 -8.84 -10.41
C LYS A 349 16.79 -8.87 -9.12
N THR A 350 16.13 -9.24 -8.03
CA THR A 350 16.68 -9.30 -6.68
C THR A 350 17.57 -10.54 -6.48
N ILE A 351 18.65 -10.39 -5.72
CA ILE A 351 19.53 -11.49 -5.33
C ILE A 351 19.31 -11.82 -3.86
N ASN A 352 19.13 -13.10 -3.55
CA ASN A 352 19.23 -13.61 -2.18
C ASN A 352 20.62 -14.23 -1.97
N PHE A 353 21.29 -13.86 -0.88
CA PHE A 353 22.61 -14.38 -0.53
C PHE A 353 22.60 -14.94 0.89
N ASN A 354 22.83 -16.24 1.01
CA ASN A 354 22.83 -16.97 2.28
C ASN A 354 24.16 -17.71 2.49
N GLY A 355 24.39 -18.18 3.71
CA GLY A 355 25.46 -19.13 4.03
C GLY A 355 26.63 -18.50 4.77
N LYS A 356 27.84 -19.01 4.48
CA LYS A 356 29.09 -18.58 5.12
C LYS A 356 29.56 -17.22 4.61
N ASP A 357 30.44 -16.59 5.38
CA ASP A 357 30.99 -15.28 5.07
C ASP A 357 31.64 -15.25 3.68
N ALA A 358 31.45 -14.15 2.97
CA ALA A 358 31.92 -14.01 1.61
C ALA A 358 32.28 -12.56 1.26
N THR A 359 32.91 -12.40 0.10
CA THR A 359 33.16 -11.10 -0.54
C THR A 359 32.58 -11.09 -1.93
N ILE A 360 31.78 -10.07 -2.28
CA ILE A 360 31.40 -9.76 -3.66
C ILE A 360 32.31 -8.63 -4.16
N VAL A 361 33.01 -8.88 -5.26
CA VAL A 361 33.82 -7.88 -5.97
C VAL A 361 33.06 -7.44 -7.21
N LEU A 362 32.71 -6.16 -7.28
CA LEU A 362 32.09 -5.56 -8.47
C LEU A 362 33.16 -5.37 -9.55
N LYS A 363 33.01 -6.04 -10.68
CA LYS A 363 33.93 -5.94 -11.84
C LYS A 363 33.52 -4.86 -12.83
N GLN A 364 32.26 -4.45 -12.78
CA GLN A 364 31.71 -3.30 -13.51
C GLN A 364 30.71 -2.57 -12.63
N ASP A 365 30.33 -1.36 -13.04
CA ASP A 365 29.17 -0.67 -12.50
C ASP A 365 27.92 -1.53 -12.67
N ILE A 366 27.11 -1.60 -11.61
CA ILE A 366 25.87 -2.39 -11.59
C ILE A 366 24.69 -1.43 -11.39
N ASP A 367 23.88 -1.24 -12.44
CA ASP A 367 22.53 -0.70 -12.31
C ASP A 367 21.53 -1.85 -12.31
N GLN A 368 21.18 -2.31 -11.10
CA GLN A 368 20.26 -3.42 -10.88
C GLN A 368 18.79 -2.99 -11.05
N GLY A 369 18.50 -1.74 -11.44
CA GLY A 369 17.14 -1.23 -11.56
C GLY A 369 16.36 -1.36 -10.25
N ALA A 370 15.21 -2.04 -10.31
CA ALA A 370 14.39 -2.36 -9.15
C ALA A 370 14.84 -3.66 -8.42
N GLY A 371 15.92 -4.31 -8.83
CA GLY A 371 16.48 -5.45 -8.09
C GLY A 371 17.12 -5.02 -6.77
N ALA A 372 16.89 -5.78 -5.71
CA ALA A 372 17.48 -5.58 -4.39
C ALA A 372 18.59 -6.61 -4.09
N LEU A 373 19.30 -6.41 -2.97
CA LEU A 373 20.18 -7.40 -2.35
C LEU A 373 19.62 -7.82 -0.99
N ASN A 374 19.29 -9.11 -0.84
CA ASN A 374 18.86 -9.69 0.42
C ASN A 374 19.98 -10.54 1.00
N LEU A 375 20.60 -10.08 2.09
CA LEU A 375 21.85 -10.62 2.63
C LEU A 375 21.60 -11.33 3.97
N ASN A 376 21.55 -12.65 3.96
CA ASN A 376 21.47 -13.50 5.15
C ASN A 376 22.80 -14.19 5.48
N ALA A 377 23.92 -13.55 5.16
CA ALA A 377 25.29 -13.95 5.49
C ALA A 377 26.09 -12.68 5.82
N ASN A 378 27.24 -12.82 6.50
CA ASN A 378 28.15 -11.68 6.60
C ASN A 378 28.83 -11.47 5.26
N LEU A 379 28.77 -10.25 4.71
CA LEU A 379 29.15 -10.02 3.33
C LEU A 379 29.93 -8.72 3.18
N THR A 380 31.13 -8.82 2.62
CA THR A 380 31.86 -7.63 2.14
C THR A 380 31.51 -7.40 0.67
N ILE A 381 30.91 -6.26 0.33
CA ILE A 381 30.73 -5.85 -1.07
C ILE A 381 31.70 -4.70 -1.33
N ARG A 382 32.57 -4.85 -2.34
CA ARG A 382 33.58 -3.85 -2.68
C ARG A 382 33.78 -3.71 -4.18
N PRO A 383 34.18 -2.52 -4.66
CA PRO A 383 34.66 -2.40 -6.03
C PRO A 383 35.98 -3.15 -6.23
N GLU A 384 36.28 -3.46 -7.49
CA GLU A 384 37.64 -3.81 -7.91
C GLU A 384 38.54 -2.57 -7.91
N THR A 385 38.03 -1.44 -8.41
CA THR A 385 38.69 -0.14 -8.41
C THR A 385 37.80 0.92 -7.77
N ASP A 386 36.72 1.28 -8.46
CA ASP A 386 35.82 2.41 -8.18
C ASP A 386 34.39 2.15 -8.67
N GLN A 387 34.06 0.89 -8.98
CA GLN A 387 32.74 0.48 -9.45
C GLN A 387 31.65 0.85 -8.44
N THR A 388 30.50 1.23 -9.00
CA THR A 388 29.31 1.63 -8.28
C THR A 388 28.24 0.54 -8.33
N TRP A 389 27.36 0.55 -7.33
CA TRP A 389 26.14 -0.24 -7.35
C TRP A 389 24.94 0.67 -7.09
N GLN A 390 23.90 0.48 -7.90
CA GLN A 390 22.61 1.10 -7.73
C GLN A 390 21.53 0.01 -7.90
N GLY A 391 20.62 -0.07 -6.95
CA GLY A 391 19.45 -0.95 -7.02
C GLY A 391 18.33 -0.46 -6.12
N ALA A 392 17.34 -1.33 -5.86
CA ALA A 392 16.22 -0.98 -5.00
C ALA A 392 16.64 -0.68 -3.56
N GLY A 393 17.65 -1.40 -3.06
CA GLY A 393 18.19 -1.27 -1.71
C GLY A 393 18.81 -2.58 -1.23
N ILE A 394 19.28 -2.58 0.01
CA ILE A 394 19.94 -3.72 0.64
C ILE A 394 19.17 -4.08 1.91
N ILE A 395 18.76 -5.34 2.05
CA ILE A 395 18.17 -5.90 3.26
C ILE A 395 19.23 -6.79 3.91
N VAL A 396 19.66 -6.43 5.12
CA VAL A 396 20.59 -7.23 5.92
C VAL A 396 19.80 -8.03 6.95
N GLY A 397 19.98 -9.35 6.93
CA GLY A 397 19.33 -10.26 7.85
C GLY A 397 19.74 -9.98 9.29
N LYS A 398 18.86 -10.34 10.23
CA LYS A 398 19.13 -10.18 11.66
C LYS A 398 20.47 -10.85 12.03
N ASP A 399 21.27 -10.17 12.84
CA ASP A 399 22.58 -10.61 13.32
C ASP A 399 23.63 -10.84 12.19
N LYS A 400 23.41 -10.28 10.99
CA LYS A 400 24.38 -10.24 9.88
C LYS A 400 25.03 -8.88 9.74
N LYS A 401 26.18 -8.84 9.07
CA LYS A 401 27.01 -7.64 8.86
C LYS A 401 27.44 -7.45 7.42
#